data_AF-A0A6D0F7Y6-F1
#
_entry.id   AF-A0A6D0F7Y6-F1
#
_cell.length_a   1.000
_cell.length_b   1.000
_cell.length_c   1.000
_cell.angle_alpha   90.00
_cell.angle_beta   90.00
_cell.angle_gamma   90.00
#
_symmetry.space_group_name_H-M   'P 1'
#
loop_
_entity.id
_entity.type
_entity.pdbx_description
1 polymer ?
#
loop_
_entity_poly.entity_id
_entity_poly.type
_entity_poly.pdbx_seq_one_letter_code
_entity_poly.pdbx_strand_id
1 'polypeptide(L)' 'MRSKYIVIEGLEGAGKTTARNVVVETLEQLGIRDMVFTREPGGTQLAEKLRSLVLDIKSVGDEVITDKA' A
#
# COMPACT_ATOMS: atom_id res chain seq x y z
N MET A 1 27.06 -0.29 1.21
CA MET A 1 26.01 0.33 2.04
C MET A 1 24.86 -0.66 2.17
N ARG A 2 24.14 -0.69 3.30
CA ARG A 2 23.05 -1.66 3.55
C ARG A 2 21.71 -0.93 3.52
N SER A 3 20.84 -1.31 2.59
CA SER A 3 19.47 -0.79 2.49
C SER A 3 18.57 -1.35 3.57
N LYS A 4 17.43 -0.69 3.79
CA LYS A 4 16.40 -1.07 4.77
C LYS A 4 15.04 -1.08 4.08
N TYR A 5 14.16 -1.97 4.53
CA TYR A 5 12.75 -2.00 4.14
C TYR A 5 11.92 -1.75 5.40
N ILE A 6 11.08 -0.71 5.36
CA ILE A 6 10.28 -0.24 6.49
C ILE A 6 8.81 -0.34 6.09
N VAL A 7 8.01 -1.01 6.92
CA VAL A 7 6.56 -1.17 6.74
C VAL A 7 5.83 -0.48 7.86
N ILE A 8 4.72 0.21 7.54
CA ILE A 8 3.87 0.89 8.51
C ILE A 8 2.51 0.22 8.50
N GLU A 9 2.21 -0.48 9.58
CA GLU A 9 0.97 -1.25 9.77
C GLU A 9 0.00 -0.57 10.73
N GLY A 10 -1.27 -0.96 10.63
CA GLY A 10 -2.32 -0.49 11.54
C GLY A 10 -3.71 -0.55 10.91
N LEU A 11 -4.74 -0.43 11.76
CA LEU A 11 -6.15 -0.41 11.34
C LEU A 11 -6.46 0.78 10.41
N GLU A 12 -7.61 0.72 9.73
CA GLU A 12 -8.14 1.88 9.01
C GLU A 12 -8.33 3.06 9.98
N GLY A 13 -7.93 4.26 9.56
CA GLY A 13 -7.96 5.44 10.42
C GLY A 13 -6.82 5.53 11.47
N ALA A 14 -5.94 4.54 11.60
CA ALA A 14 -4.86 4.54 12.61
C ALA A 14 -3.73 5.59 12.38
N GLY A 15 -3.86 6.48 11.40
CA GLY A 15 -2.85 7.52 11.14
C GLY A 15 -1.59 7.05 10.41
N LYS A 16 -1.62 5.91 9.71
CA LYS A 16 -0.46 5.35 8.96
C LYS A 16 0.21 6.36 8.03
N THR A 17 -0.58 7.16 7.31
CA THR A 17 -0.04 8.21 6.42
C THR A 17 0.70 9.30 7.20
N THR A 18 0.18 9.69 8.36
CA THR A 18 0.83 10.67 9.25
C THR A 18 2.13 10.11 9.79
N ALA A 19 2.13 8.88 10.30
CA ALA A 19 3.33 8.20 10.80
C ALA A 19 4.40 8.08 9.70
N ARG A 20 4.01 7.73 8.47
CA ARG A 20 4.94 7.69 7.32
C ARG A 20 5.63 9.03 7.10
N ASN A 21 4.89 10.14 7.16
CA ASN A 21 5.47 11.47 6.94
C ASN A 21 6.52 11.81 8.01
N VAL A 22 6.25 11.47 9.27
CA VAL A 22 7.22 11.65 10.37
C VAL A 22 8.48 10.80 10.14
N VAL A 23 8.32 9.55 9.70
CA VAL A 23 9.46 8.67 9.37
C VAL A 23 10.29 9.27 8.23
N VAL A 24 9.65 9.75 7.17
CA VAL A 24 10.33 10.39 6.03
C VAL A 24 11.12 11.61 6.49
N GLU A 25 10.49 12.52 7.24
CA GLU A 25 11.15 13.72 7.75
C GLU A 25 12.34 13.37 8.65
N THR A 26 12.19 12.38 9.53
CA THR A 26 13.27 11.90 10.40
C THR A 26 14.44 11.36 9.59
N LEU A 27 14.18 10.55 8.57
CA LEU A 27 15.22 9.97 7.71
C LEU A 27 15.92 11.07 6.88
N GLU A 28 15.19 12.05 6.38
CA GLU A 28 15.75 13.20 5.66
C GLU A 28 16.65 14.06 6.55
N GLN A 29 16.24 14.31 7.80
CA GLN A 29 17.06 15.02 8.81
C GLN A 29 18.36 14.27 9.13
N LEU A 30 18.36 12.94 9.00
CA LEU A 30 19.54 12.08 9.15
C LEU A 30 20.36 11.95 7.84
N GLY A 31 19.99 12.67 6.78
CA GLY A 31 20.70 12.69 5.50
C GLY A 31 20.33 11.54 4.55
N ILE A 32 19.31 10.75 4.87
CA ILE A 32 18.83 9.65 4.03
C ILE A 32 17.72 10.18 3.11
N ARG A 33 18.04 10.36 1.83
CA ARG A 33 17.11 10.92 0.83
C ARG A 33 16.76 9.97 -0.31
N ASP A 34 17.59 8.95 -0.55
CA ASP A 34 17.31 7.92 -1.55
C ASP A 34 16.33 6.90 -0.97
N MET A 35 15.04 7.13 -1.24
CA MET A 35 13.94 6.35 -0.70
C MET A 35 12.89 6.10 -1.79
N VAL A 36 12.33 4.89 -1.78
CA VAL A 36 11.21 4.52 -2.66
C VAL A 36 10.00 4.19 -1.79
N PHE A 37 8.85 4.74 -2.18
CA PHE A 37 7.59 4.47 -1.50
C PHE A 37 6.76 3.47 -2.30
N THR A 38 6.19 2.50 -1.58
CA THR A 38 5.19 1.58 -2.11
C THR A 38 4.07 1.42 -1.07
N ARG A 39 2.91 0.89 -1.49
CA ARG A 39 1.77 0.61 -0.64
C ARG A 39 1.10 -0.68 -1.08
N GLU A 40 0.37 -1.31 -0.17
CA GLU A 40 -0.51 -2.43 -0.48
C GLU A 40 -1.95 -2.16 0.00
N PRO A 41 -2.97 -2.71 -0.69
CA PRO A 41 -2.87 -3.32 -2.02
C PRO A 41 -2.51 -2.27 -3.07
N GLY A 42 -1.60 -2.59 -4.00
CA GLY A 42 -1.11 -1.65 -5.03
C GLY A 42 0.40 -1.75 -5.29
N GLY A 43 0.98 -0.68 -5.84
CA GLY A 43 2.44 -0.53 -5.99
C GLY A 43 3.03 -1.02 -7.32
N THR A 44 2.24 -1.71 -8.17
CA THR A 44 2.58 -2.01 -9.56
C THR A 44 1.35 -1.82 -10.46
N GLN A 45 1.52 -1.71 -11.78
CA GLN A 45 0.37 -1.57 -12.70
C GLN A 45 -0.65 -2.71 -12.55
N LEU A 46 -0.17 -3.96 -12.36
CA LEU A 46 -1.04 -5.11 -12.13
C LEU A 46 -1.71 -5.03 -10.76
N ALA A 47 -0.94 -4.73 -9.70
CA ALA A 47 -1.48 -4.65 -8.35
C ALA A 47 -2.50 -3.52 -8.17
N GLU A 48 -2.37 -2.39 -8.88
CA GLU A 48 -3.39 -1.33 -8.88
C GLU A 48 -4.70 -1.81 -9.54
N LYS A 49 -4.64 -2.63 -10.60
CA LYS A 49 -5.86 -3.25 -11.18
C LYS A 49 -6.53 -4.21 -10.20
N LEU A 50 -5.74 -5.04 -9.50
CA LEU A 50 -6.25 -5.96 -8.48
C LEU A 50 -6.83 -5.20 -7.28
N ARG A 51 -6.18 -4.12 -6.85
CA ARG A 51 -6.67 -3.23 -5.79
C ARG A 51 -8.06 -2.72 -6.11
N SER A 52 -8.30 -2.26 -7.34
CA SER A 52 -9.63 -1.80 -7.76
C SER A 52 -10.67 -2.90 -7.60
N LEU A 53 -10.38 -4.13 -8.03
CA LEU A 53 -11.30 -5.26 -7.86
C LEU A 53 -11.64 -5.57 -6.39
N VAL A 54 -10.64 -5.50 -5.50
CA VAL A 54 -10.81 -5.82 -4.07
C VAL A 54 -11.54 -4.70 -3.31
N LEU A 55 -11.32 -3.44 -3.67
CA LEU A 55 -11.88 -2.29 -2.95
C LEU A 55 -13.18 -1.75 -3.56
N ASP A 56 -13.45 -2.00 -4.84
CA ASP A 56 -14.72 -1.63 -5.45
C ASP A 56 -15.83 -2.57 -4.98
N ILE A 57 -16.62 -2.07 -4.03
CA ILE A 57 -17.83 -2.73 -3.50
C ILE A 57 -18.86 -3.03 -4.59
N LYS A 58 -18.79 -2.36 -5.76
CA LYS A 58 -19.70 -2.60 -6.89
C LYS A 58 -19.57 -3.99 -7.51
N SER A 59 -18.45 -4.67 -7.29
CA SER A 59 -18.24 -6.05 -7.76
C SER A 59 -18.93 -7.09 -6.85
N VAL A 60 -19.20 -6.72 -5.59
CA VAL A 60 -19.72 -7.64 -4.58
C VAL A 60 -21.25 -7.64 -4.65
N GLY A 61 -21.81 -8.38 -5.60
CA GLY A 61 -23.26 -8.58 -5.71
C GLY A 61 -23.73 -9.15 -7.04
N ASP A 62 -22.99 -8.86 -8.12
CA ASP A 62 -23.36 -9.27 -9.49
C ASP A 62 -22.46 -10.39 -10.06
N GLU A 63 -21.52 -10.92 -9.26
CA GLU A 63 -20.66 -12.01 -9.70
C GLU A 63 -21.42 -13.34 -9.80
N VAL A 64 -21.48 -13.86 -11.02
CA VAL A 64 -22.05 -15.18 -11.31
C VAL A 64 -21.00 -16.25 -11.04
N ILE A 65 -21.33 -17.23 -10.21
CA ILE A 65 -20.48 -18.40 -9.96
C ILE A 65 -20.30 -19.16 -11.28
N THR A 66 -19.05 -19.33 -11.71
CA THR A 66 -18.74 -20.20 -12.86
C THR A 66 -18.61 -21.65 -12.40
N ASP A 67 -19.14 -22.56 -13.21
CA ASP A 67 -19.07 -24.02 -13.04
C ASP A 67 -17.76 -24.62 -13.59
N LYS A 68 -16.88 -23.78 -14.16
CA LYS A 68 -15.60 -24.21 -14.72
C LYS A 68 -14.54 -24.22 -13.62
N ALA A 69 -14.16 -25.44 -13.24
CA ALA A 69 -12.94 -25.72 -12.48
C ALA A 69 -11.67 -25.35 -13.27
#